data_AF-A0A2G6NVR0-F1
#
_entry.id   AF-A0A2G6NVR0-F1
#
_cell.length_a   1.000
_cell.length_b   1.000
_cell.length_c   1.000
_cell.angle_alpha   90.00
_cell.angle_beta   90.00
_cell.angle_gamma   90.00
#
_symmetry.space_group_name_H-M   'P 1'
#
loop_
_entity.id
_entity.type
_entity.pdbx_description
1 polymer ?
#
loop_
_entity_poly.entity_id
_entity_poly.type
_entity_poly.pdbx_seq_one_letter_code
_entity_poly.pdbx_strand_id
1 'polypeptide(L)'
;MRAPWLIFLFLILVSAQMVAADPAAARTGEPGPVVRFHLQGPGARQVAEQCLAAWREQGPALLAELDPQGAARDTITCLVLDSDAFEANFAGRLPDWGVGAALPGGRLIALDYARLPTVGRGAVEVFLHEMVHAILFQVTGRVWLPTWLHEGTAMVYSGEWKFLDMVSLVLDGHVPSLEHLRGRFPAPAGLADRAYRTSLLAVKRLRDEHGPQVVGRILAETARSGEFPAAFQAVTGQSVEDFTGAFDRAMNFRLGWAVMLTRWPTLFVILAVAFAVGAVRKMILTRRRLAEMEDAEMEDEDAEPLS
;
A
#
# COMPACT_ATOMS: atom_id res chain seq x y z
N MET A 1 20.66 23.59 -17.07
CA MET A 1 21.69 23.54 -16.00
C MET A 1 21.70 22.12 -15.45
N ARG A 2 22.85 21.45 -15.52
CA ARG A 2 23.01 20.01 -15.21
C ARG A 2 23.12 19.84 -13.68
N ALA A 3 22.20 19.09 -13.08
CA ALA A 3 22.24 18.76 -11.65
C ALA A 3 23.31 17.68 -11.37
N PRO A 4 24.10 17.80 -10.29
CA PRO A 4 25.18 16.88 -10.00
C PRO A 4 24.64 15.61 -9.34
N TRP A 5 24.89 14.46 -9.98
CA TRP A 5 24.67 13.14 -9.41
C TRP A 5 25.79 12.83 -8.42
N LEU A 6 25.48 12.85 -7.12
CA LEU A 6 26.40 12.37 -6.09
C LEU A 6 26.30 10.84 -6.01
N ILE A 7 27.21 10.16 -6.70
CA ILE A 7 27.53 8.75 -6.49
C ILE A 7 28.26 8.66 -5.15
N PHE A 8 27.59 8.23 -4.09
CA PHE A 8 28.25 7.89 -2.82
C PHE A 8 28.73 6.44 -2.87
N LEU A 9 30.05 6.27 -2.81
CA LEU A 9 30.70 4.98 -2.61
C LEU A 9 30.38 4.49 -1.17
N PHE A 10 29.71 3.35 -1.04
CA PHE A 10 29.37 2.77 0.26
C PHE A 10 30.55 1.97 0.82
N LEU A 11 31.15 2.45 1.90
CA LEU A 11 32.03 1.68 2.78
C LEU A 11 31.22 1.35 4.04
N ILE A 12 30.74 0.10 4.15
CA ILE A 12 30.15 -0.44 5.37
C ILE A 12 31.29 -1.04 6.19
N LEU A 13 31.57 -0.45 7.36
CA LEU A 13 32.44 -1.04 8.37
C LEU A 13 31.65 -2.13 9.10
N VAL A 14 31.73 -3.36 8.59
CA VAL A 14 31.23 -4.54 9.30
C VAL A 14 32.18 -4.81 10.47
N SER A 15 31.76 -4.50 11.69
CA SER A 15 32.52 -4.78 12.91
C SER A 15 32.68 -6.28 13.14
N ALA A 16 33.90 -6.70 13.47
CA ALA A 16 34.41 -8.08 13.45
C ALA A 16 33.88 -9.04 14.54
N GLN A 17 32.64 -8.89 14.99
CA GLN A 17 31.95 -9.93 15.77
C GLN A 17 31.00 -10.69 14.84
N MET A 18 31.58 -11.25 13.78
CA MET A 18 30.88 -12.08 12.80
C MET A 18 30.84 -13.53 13.28
N VAL A 19 29.70 -13.98 13.77
CA VAL A 19 29.38 -15.41 13.70
C VAL A 19 28.72 -15.63 12.35
N ALA A 20 29.48 -16.16 11.38
CA ALA A 20 28.90 -16.74 10.19
C ALA A 20 28.14 -18.02 10.61
N ALA A 21 26.87 -17.88 10.96
CA ALA A 21 25.99 -19.03 11.12
C ALA A 21 25.54 -19.44 9.72
N ASP A 22 26.11 -20.52 9.18
CA ASP A 22 25.66 -21.16 7.94
C ASP A 22 24.26 -21.79 8.16
N PRO A 23 23.20 -21.28 7.51
CA PRO A 23 21.87 -21.87 7.59
C PRO A 23 21.56 -22.55 6.26
N ALA A 24 22.42 -23.49 5.84
CA ALA A 24 22.25 -24.28 4.62
C ALA A 24 22.09 -23.43 3.35
N ALA A 25 23.23 -23.19 2.69
CA ALA A 25 23.30 -22.85 1.28
C ALA A 25 22.20 -23.55 0.47
N ALA A 26 21.44 -22.75 -0.27
CA ALA A 26 20.37 -23.18 -1.16
C ALA A 26 20.77 -24.42 -1.97
N ARG A 27 19.93 -25.44 -1.94
CA ARG A 27 20.06 -26.57 -2.85
C ARG A 27 19.83 -26.06 -4.26
N THR A 28 20.70 -26.47 -5.16
CA THR A 28 20.61 -26.29 -6.61
C THR A 28 19.21 -26.67 -7.12
N GLY A 29 18.47 -25.72 -7.69
CA GLY A 29 17.25 -26.01 -8.47
C GLY A 29 16.02 -25.15 -8.20
N GLU A 30 15.97 -24.35 -7.13
CA GLU A 30 14.83 -23.45 -6.89
C GLU A 30 15.01 -22.10 -7.62
N PRO A 31 14.02 -21.63 -8.41
CA PRO A 31 14.08 -20.33 -9.06
C PRO A 31 13.95 -19.21 -8.01
N GLY A 32 14.99 -18.37 -7.90
CA GLY A 32 14.99 -17.19 -7.02
C GLY A 32 16.36 -16.81 -6.45
N PRO A 33 16.48 -15.62 -5.84
CA PRO A 33 17.71 -15.23 -5.15
C PRO A 33 17.95 -16.10 -3.90
N VAL A 34 19.20 -16.50 -3.71
CA VAL A 34 19.65 -17.08 -2.44
C VAL A 34 19.63 -16.00 -1.36
N VAL A 35 19.06 -16.28 -0.19
CA VAL A 35 19.07 -15.35 0.95
C VAL A 35 20.08 -15.82 1.99
N ARG A 36 21.04 -14.96 2.36
CA ARG A 36 22.04 -15.21 3.42
C ARG A 36 21.77 -14.31 4.62
N PHE A 37 21.49 -14.91 5.77
CA PHE A 37 21.23 -14.16 7.00
C PHE A 37 22.51 -13.90 7.79
N HIS A 38 22.66 -12.66 8.27
CA HIS A 38 23.66 -12.27 9.25
C HIS A 38 22.96 -11.83 10.52
N LEU A 39 23.29 -12.47 11.62
CA LEU A 39 22.55 -12.35 12.87
C LEU A 39 23.35 -11.56 13.88
N GLN A 40 22.71 -10.57 14.50
CA GLN A 40 23.28 -9.82 15.61
C GLN A 40 22.23 -9.69 16.72
N GLY A 41 22.57 -10.09 17.93
CA GLY A 41 21.68 -10.04 19.09
C GLY A 41 20.92 -11.36 19.37
N PRO A 42 20.39 -11.53 20.60
CA PRO A 42 19.84 -12.81 21.08
C PRO A 42 18.53 -13.21 20.37
N GLY A 43 17.76 -12.27 19.82
CA GLY A 43 16.49 -12.55 19.13
C GLY A 43 16.62 -12.77 17.62
N ALA A 44 17.79 -12.45 17.05
CA ALA A 44 17.98 -12.44 15.59
C ALA A 44 17.80 -13.82 14.94
N ARG A 45 18.21 -14.89 15.63
CA ARG A 45 18.09 -16.26 15.10
C ARG A 45 16.64 -16.68 14.88
N GLN A 46 15.77 -16.47 15.87
CA GLN A 46 14.36 -16.83 15.78
C GLN A 46 13.68 -16.07 14.63
N VAL A 47 13.99 -14.77 14.49
CA VAL A 47 13.46 -13.92 13.43
C VAL A 47 13.93 -14.40 12.05
N ALA A 48 15.21 -14.71 11.90
CA ALA A 48 15.75 -15.23 10.65
C ALA A 48 15.12 -16.57 10.25
N GLU A 49 14.91 -17.48 11.21
CA GLU A 49 14.25 -18.77 10.97
C GLU A 49 12.79 -18.57 10.50
N GLN A 50 12.05 -17.64 11.11
CA GLN A 50 10.70 -17.27 10.66
C GLN A 50 10.69 -16.67 9.24
N CYS A 51 11.62 -15.75 8.96
CA CYS A 51 11.73 -15.11 7.64
C CYS A 51 12.11 -16.12 6.56
N LEU A 52 13.04 -17.03 6.84
CA LEU A 52 13.45 -18.08 5.91
C LEU A 52 12.31 -19.06 5.62
N ALA A 53 11.54 -19.44 6.65
CA ALA A 53 10.37 -20.30 6.47
C ALA A 53 9.33 -19.62 5.57
N ALA A 54 9.01 -18.35 5.84
CA ALA A 54 8.08 -17.57 5.02
C ALA A 54 8.59 -17.38 3.58
N TRP A 55 9.89 -17.16 3.38
CA TRP A 55 10.48 -17.04 2.05
C TRP A 55 10.34 -18.33 1.24
N ARG A 56 10.57 -19.48 1.87
CA ARG A 56 10.41 -20.79 1.21
C ARG A 56 8.96 -21.06 0.82
N GLU A 57 8.02 -20.61 1.64
CA GLU A 57 6.59 -20.79 1.39
C GLU A 57 6.04 -19.83 0.32
N GLN A 58 6.35 -18.53 0.43
CA GLN A 58 5.71 -17.47 -0.35
C GLN A 58 6.58 -16.95 -1.51
N GLY A 59 7.90 -17.11 -1.41
CA GLY A 59 8.88 -16.61 -2.39
C GLY A 59 8.64 -17.10 -3.81
N PRO A 60 8.39 -18.41 -4.06
CA PRO A 60 8.14 -18.91 -5.41
C PRO A 60 6.94 -18.25 -6.10
N ALA A 61 5.83 -18.05 -5.38
CA ALA A 61 4.64 -17.40 -5.92
C ALA A 61 4.89 -15.91 -6.19
N LEU A 62 5.57 -15.23 -5.27
CA LEU A 62 5.98 -13.83 -5.42
C LEU A 62 6.88 -13.63 -6.64
N LEU A 63 7.88 -14.50 -6.82
CA LEU A 63 8.79 -14.47 -7.97
C LEU A 63 8.08 -14.78 -9.29
N ALA A 64 7.11 -15.71 -9.30
CA ALA A 64 6.32 -16.00 -10.49
C ALA A 64 5.52 -14.77 -10.98
N GLU A 65 5.09 -13.89 -10.06
CA GLU A 65 4.37 -12.65 -10.41
C GLU A 65 5.31 -11.49 -10.77
N LEU A 66 6.43 -11.32 -10.05
CA LEU A 66 7.33 -10.16 -10.20
C LEU A 66 8.46 -10.38 -11.21
N ASP A 67 8.90 -11.62 -11.39
CA ASP A 67 9.98 -12.00 -12.29
C ASP A 67 9.59 -13.24 -13.12
N PRO A 68 8.57 -13.13 -13.97
CA PRO A 68 8.05 -14.27 -14.74
C PRO A 68 9.08 -14.85 -15.73
N GLN A 69 10.15 -14.11 -16.05
CA GLN A 69 11.23 -14.59 -16.91
C GLN A 69 12.24 -15.47 -16.17
N GLY A 70 12.23 -15.46 -14.83
CA GLY A 70 13.03 -16.35 -13.98
C GLY A 70 14.54 -16.23 -14.19
N ALA A 71 15.04 -15.00 -14.43
CA ALA A 71 16.47 -14.78 -14.62
C ALA A 71 17.25 -15.12 -13.34
N ALA A 72 18.50 -15.57 -13.49
CA ALA A 72 19.37 -15.80 -12.34
C ALA A 72 19.55 -14.51 -11.54
N ARG A 73 19.33 -14.58 -10.22
CA ARG A 73 19.36 -13.45 -9.31
C ARG A 73 20.56 -13.53 -8.36
N ASP A 74 21.10 -12.36 -8.03
CA ASP A 74 22.21 -12.26 -7.09
C ASP A 74 21.76 -12.67 -5.68
N THR A 75 22.71 -13.15 -4.88
CA THR A 75 22.45 -13.42 -3.47
C THR A 75 22.05 -12.14 -2.74
N ILE A 76 20.99 -12.23 -1.94
CA ILE A 76 20.53 -11.18 -1.03
C ILE A 76 21.07 -11.48 0.36
N THR A 77 21.83 -10.54 0.91
CA THR A 77 22.26 -10.56 2.31
C THR A 77 21.20 -9.91 3.18
N CYS A 78 20.68 -10.60 4.18
CA CYS A 78 19.73 -10.07 5.17
C CYS A 78 20.42 -9.87 6.52
N LEU A 79 20.57 -8.61 6.94
CA LEU A 79 21.06 -8.26 8.27
C LEU A 79 19.89 -8.27 9.26
N VAL A 80 19.97 -9.06 10.32
CA VAL A 80 18.99 -9.07 11.41
C VAL A 80 19.67 -8.49 12.64
N LEU A 81 19.35 -7.23 12.93
CA LEU A 81 20.09 -6.37 13.84
C LEU A 81 19.22 -5.96 15.03
N ASP A 82 19.84 -5.79 16.20
CA ASP A 82 19.24 -5.01 17.29
C ASP A 82 19.21 -3.52 16.91
N SER A 83 18.46 -2.72 17.68
CA SER A 83 18.25 -1.30 17.35
C SER A 83 19.55 -0.49 17.37
N ASP A 84 20.45 -0.75 18.32
CA ASP A 84 21.73 -0.04 18.41
C ASP A 84 22.59 -0.30 17.17
N ALA A 85 22.65 -1.55 16.71
CA ALA A 85 23.36 -1.91 15.49
C ALA A 85 22.68 -1.40 14.23
N PHE A 86 21.35 -1.42 14.18
CA PHE A 86 20.59 -0.89 13.07
C PHE A 86 20.83 0.62 12.92
N GLU A 87 20.70 1.38 14.01
CA GLU A 87 21.00 2.81 14.03
C GLU A 87 22.46 3.08 13.67
N ALA A 88 23.43 2.34 14.21
CA ALA A 88 24.84 2.53 13.86
C ALA A 88 25.12 2.35 12.35
N ASN A 89 24.38 1.46 11.66
CA ASN A 89 24.55 1.21 10.23
C ASN A 89 23.70 2.13 9.33
N PHE A 90 22.55 2.60 9.81
CA PHE A 90 21.52 3.26 8.99
C PHE A 90 21.06 4.64 9.49
N ALA A 91 21.57 5.14 10.62
CA ALA A 91 21.21 6.46 11.15
C ALA A 91 21.42 7.58 10.13
N GLY A 92 20.44 8.48 10.04
CA GLY A 92 20.42 9.61 9.11
C GLY A 92 20.24 9.23 7.63
N ARG A 93 20.09 7.93 7.31
CA ARG A 93 19.90 7.42 5.95
C ARG A 93 18.48 6.90 5.72
N LEU A 94 17.83 6.42 6.77
CA LEU A 94 16.42 6.03 6.77
C LEU A 94 15.60 7.01 7.60
N PRO A 95 14.29 7.14 7.34
CA PRO A 95 13.39 7.84 8.24
C PRO A 95 13.39 7.20 9.63
N ASP A 96 13.17 7.99 10.67
CA ASP A 96 13.23 7.53 12.07
C ASP A 96 12.22 6.41 12.41
N TRP A 97 11.19 6.23 11.58
CA TRP A 97 10.17 5.18 11.71
C TRP A 97 10.51 3.88 10.97
N GLY A 98 11.56 3.86 10.13
CA GLY A 98 11.95 2.69 9.35
C GLY A 98 12.52 1.58 10.25
N VAL A 99 11.93 0.38 10.17
CA VAL A 99 12.42 -0.84 10.85
C VAL A 99 13.01 -1.86 9.86
N GLY A 100 13.01 -1.50 8.57
CA GLY A 100 13.50 -2.30 7.46
C GLY A 100 14.20 -1.39 6.45
N ALA A 101 15.12 -1.97 5.68
CA ALA A 101 15.78 -1.27 4.58
C ALA A 101 16.24 -2.23 3.49
N ALA A 102 16.02 -1.84 2.23
CA ALA A 102 16.63 -2.46 1.07
C ALA A 102 17.56 -1.45 0.37
N LEU A 103 18.81 -1.84 0.16
CA LEU A 103 19.79 -0.95 -0.47
C LEU A 103 19.70 -1.01 -2.01
N PRO A 104 20.00 0.12 -2.69
CA PRO A 104 20.11 0.15 -4.14
C PRO A 104 21.02 -0.96 -4.68
N GLY A 105 20.57 -1.65 -5.72
CA GLY A 105 21.22 -2.83 -6.28
C GLY A 105 20.70 -4.16 -5.71
N GLY A 106 19.85 -4.13 -4.68
CA GLY A 106 19.03 -5.27 -4.28
C GLY A 106 19.80 -6.47 -3.71
N ARG A 107 21.01 -6.25 -3.18
CA ARG A 107 21.88 -7.31 -2.62
C ARG A 107 21.95 -7.29 -1.09
N LEU A 108 21.40 -6.26 -0.45
CA LEU A 108 21.43 -6.10 1.00
C LEU A 108 20.06 -5.61 1.46
N ILE A 109 19.50 -6.33 2.42
CA ILE A 109 18.37 -5.89 3.22
C ILE A 109 18.75 -5.91 4.71
N ALA A 110 18.07 -5.12 5.53
CA ALA A 110 18.28 -5.08 6.97
C ALA A 110 16.95 -4.99 7.72
N LEU A 111 16.88 -5.60 8.89
CA LEU A 111 15.74 -5.62 9.80
C LEU A 111 16.19 -5.19 11.20
N ASP A 112 15.49 -4.23 11.80
CA ASP A 112 15.61 -3.92 13.23
C ASP A 112 14.64 -4.80 14.01
N TYR A 113 15.10 -5.97 14.46
CA TYR A 113 14.19 -6.94 15.06
C TYR A 113 13.65 -6.51 16.42
N ALA A 114 14.34 -5.61 17.11
CA ALA A 114 13.96 -5.13 18.43
C ALA A 114 12.83 -4.10 18.36
N ARG A 115 12.73 -3.33 17.27
CA ARG A 115 11.65 -2.36 17.04
C ARG A 115 10.45 -2.91 16.25
N LEU A 116 10.54 -4.07 15.62
CA LEU A 116 9.40 -4.71 14.94
C LEU A 116 8.11 -4.77 15.80
N PRO A 117 8.14 -5.18 17.08
CA PRO A 117 6.91 -5.25 17.89
C PRO A 117 6.28 -3.88 18.16
N THR A 118 7.09 -2.81 18.19
CA THR A 118 6.60 -1.46 18.55
C THR A 118 5.91 -0.75 17.38
N VAL A 119 6.23 -1.14 16.13
CA VAL A 119 5.55 -0.63 14.93
C VAL A 119 4.31 -1.44 14.55
N GLY A 120 3.97 -2.48 15.32
CA GLY A 120 2.77 -3.30 15.10
C GLY A 120 2.82 -4.18 13.85
N ARG A 121 4.01 -4.37 13.26
CA ARG A 121 4.24 -5.20 12.07
C ARG A 121 4.98 -6.48 12.44
N GLY A 122 4.64 -7.59 11.80
CA GLY A 122 5.34 -8.86 11.99
C GLY A 122 6.71 -8.85 11.32
N ALA A 123 7.67 -9.58 11.89
CA ALA A 123 9.01 -9.72 11.29
C ALA A 123 8.98 -10.26 9.86
N VAL A 124 8.09 -11.22 9.62
CA VAL A 124 7.88 -11.82 8.30
C VAL A 124 7.35 -10.78 7.31
N GLU A 125 6.40 -9.94 7.72
CA GLU A 125 5.79 -8.94 6.85
C GLU A 125 6.83 -7.90 6.40
N VAL A 126 7.61 -7.36 7.35
CA VAL A 126 8.69 -6.41 7.03
C VAL A 126 9.77 -7.07 6.18
N PHE A 127 10.16 -8.31 6.48
CA PHE A 127 11.12 -9.05 5.66
C PHE A 127 10.63 -9.22 4.21
N LEU A 128 9.37 -9.62 4.00
CA LEU A 128 8.81 -9.77 2.66
C LEU A 128 8.72 -8.41 1.94
N HIS A 129 8.40 -7.34 2.66
CA HIS A 129 8.44 -5.97 2.15
C HIS A 129 9.83 -5.61 1.60
N GLU A 130 10.88 -5.80 2.39
CA GLU A 130 12.26 -5.49 1.96
C GLU A 130 12.75 -6.44 0.84
N MET A 131 12.33 -7.70 0.86
CA MET A 131 12.62 -8.65 -0.22
C MET A 131 12.02 -8.21 -1.55
N VAL A 132 10.79 -7.67 -1.55
CA VAL A 132 10.19 -7.11 -2.77
C VAL A 132 11.04 -5.99 -3.32
N HIS A 133 11.46 -5.02 -2.49
CA HIS A 133 12.36 -3.95 -2.94
C HIS A 133 13.66 -4.49 -3.53
N ALA A 134 14.27 -5.47 -2.87
CA ALA A 134 15.48 -6.11 -3.37
C ALA A 134 15.27 -6.75 -4.75
N ILE A 135 14.15 -7.46 -4.95
CA ILE A 135 13.78 -8.05 -6.24
C ILE A 135 13.54 -6.97 -7.29
N LEU A 136 12.81 -5.91 -6.98
CA LEU A 136 12.59 -4.79 -7.91
C LEU A 136 13.92 -4.19 -8.38
N PHE A 137 14.86 -3.96 -7.46
CA PHE A 137 16.21 -3.48 -7.80
C PHE A 137 17.01 -4.47 -8.64
N GLN A 138 16.91 -5.78 -8.37
CA GLN A 138 17.61 -6.78 -9.17
C GLN A 138 17.00 -6.96 -10.56
N VAL A 139 15.68 -6.85 -10.70
CA VAL A 139 14.98 -6.98 -12.00
C VAL A 139 15.30 -5.79 -12.89
N THR A 140 15.21 -4.57 -12.36
CA THR A 140 15.34 -3.33 -13.15
C THR A 140 16.74 -2.73 -13.13
N GLY A 141 17.63 -3.25 -12.27
CA GLY A 141 19.02 -2.82 -12.16
C GLY A 141 19.12 -1.36 -11.70
N ARG A 142 19.57 -0.49 -12.60
CA ARG A 142 19.73 0.96 -12.36
C ARG A 142 18.63 1.80 -13.00
N VAL A 143 17.65 1.16 -13.65
CA VAL A 143 16.54 1.88 -14.26
C VAL A 143 15.64 2.41 -13.14
N TRP A 144 15.26 3.68 -13.25
CA TRP A 144 14.41 4.32 -12.27
C TRP A 144 12.98 3.75 -12.32
N LEU A 145 12.39 3.56 -11.15
CA LEU A 145 10.98 3.27 -10.95
C LEU A 145 10.37 4.33 -10.02
N PRO A 146 9.08 4.66 -10.18
CA PRO A 146 8.42 5.59 -9.29
C PRO A 146 8.22 4.95 -7.90
N THR A 147 8.34 5.76 -6.86
CA THR A 147 8.25 5.30 -5.47
C THR A 147 6.92 4.66 -5.14
N TRP A 148 5.81 5.13 -5.72
CA TRP A 148 4.51 4.47 -5.53
C TRP A 148 4.47 3.03 -6.03
N LEU A 149 5.25 2.68 -7.06
CA LEU A 149 5.32 1.31 -7.55
C LEU A 149 6.18 0.47 -6.61
N HIS A 150 7.34 0.98 -6.18
CA HIS A 150 8.16 0.33 -5.16
C HIS A 150 7.35 -0.02 -3.92
N GLU A 151 6.77 0.99 -3.29
CA GLU A 151 6.07 0.83 -2.03
C GLU A 151 4.74 0.09 -2.21
N GLY A 152 3.98 0.40 -3.26
CA GLY A 152 2.71 -0.27 -3.52
C GLY A 152 2.88 -1.76 -3.79
N THR A 153 3.91 -2.14 -4.55
CA THR A 153 4.23 -3.55 -4.81
C THR A 153 4.69 -4.23 -3.51
N ALA A 154 5.59 -3.62 -2.74
CA ALA A 154 6.01 -4.17 -1.45
C ALA A 154 4.82 -4.41 -0.52
N MET A 155 3.90 -3.45 -0.41
CA MET A 155 2.67 -3.55 0.39
C MET A 155 1.68 -4.63 -0.10
N VAL A 156 1.62 -4.91 -1.42
CA VAL A 156 0.73 -5.96 -1.95
C VAL A 156 1.23 -7.35 -1.54
N TYR A 157 2.53 -7.59 -1.63
CA TYR A 157 3.11 -8.92 -1.45
C TYR A 157 3.61 -9.20 -0.03
N SER A 158 3.85 -8.17 0.80
CA SER A 158 4.21 -8.34 2.21
C SER A 158 3.02 -8.75 3.08
N GLY A 159 1.79 -8.53 2.61
CA GLY A 159 0.58 -8.79 3.39
C GLY A 159 0.40 -7.85 4.60
N GLU A 160 1.18 -6.76 4.69
CA GLU A 160 1.26 -5.83 5.82
C GLU A 160 -0.07 -5.12 6.21
N TRP A 161 -1.21 -5.47 5.61
CA TRP A 161 -2.43 -4.67 5.72
C TRP A 161 -3.71 -5.45 6.08
N LYS A 162 -4.43 -4.91 7.08
CA LYS A 162 -5.74 -5.38 7.52
C LYS A 162 -6.83 -4.50 6.90
N PHE A 163 -8.01 -5.07 6.66
CA PHE A 163 -9.16 -4.39 6.04
C PHE A 163 -9.57 -3.07 6.72
N LEU A 164 -9.38 -2.97 8.05
CA LEU A 164 -9.70 -1.79 8.86
C LEU A 164 -8.91 -0.54 8.45
N ASP A 165 -7.71 -0.73 7.91
CA ASP A 165 -6.86 0.39 7.60
C ASP A 165 -7.36 1.14 6.34
N MET A 166 -8.06 0.46 5.41
CA MET A 166 -8.67 1.08 4.21
C MET A 166 -9.79 2.05 4.60
N VAL A 167 -10.54 1.71 5.65
CA VAL A 167 -11.63 2.54 6.16
C VAL A 167 -11.07 3.84 6.74
N SER A 168 -9.93 3.80 7.45
CA SER A 168 -9.34 5.02 8.01
C SER A 168 -8.79 5.99 6.95
N LEU A 169 -8.23 5.49 5.83
CA LEU A 169 -7.82 6.37 4.72
C LEU A 169 -9.02 7.10 4.10
N VAL A 170 -10.17 6.40 4.01
CA VAL A 170 -11.40 6.96 3.47
C VAL A 170 -11.96 8.06 4.38
N LEU A 171 -11.83 7.89 5.70
CA LEU A 171 -12.33 8.83 6.71
C LEU A 171 -11.44 10.07 6.87
N ASP A 172 -10.12 9.95 6.67
CA ASP A 172 -9.14 11.04 6.83
C ASP A 172 -9.23 12.13 5.75
N GLY A 173 -9.89 11.84 4.62
CA GLY A 173 -10.28 12.79 3.59
C GLY A 173 -9.16 13.52 2.84
N HIS A 174 -7.90 13.15 3.02
CA HIS A 174 -6.75 13.70 2.29
C HIS A 174 -5.85 12.56 1.80
N VAL A 175 -6.00 12.20 0.52
CA VAL A 175 -5.14 11.22 -0.15
C VAL A 175 -4.00 11.95 -0.86
N PRO A 176 -2.72 11.60 -0.60
CA PRO A 176 -1.61 12.12 -1.37
C PRO A 176 -1.79 11.85 -2.86
N SER A 177 -1.53 12.84 -3.71
CA SER A 177 -1.51 12.62 -5.16
C SER A 177 -0.37 11.67 -5.53
N LEU A 178 -0.65 10.73 -6.44
CA LEU A 178 0.30 9.74 -6.90
C LEU A 178 1.48 10.38 -7.67
N GLU A 179 1.28 11.57 -8.24
CA GLU A 179 2.32 12.36 -8.91
C GLU A 179 3.44 12.78 -7.95
N HIS A 180 3.10 13.15 -6.72
CA HIS A 180 4.08 13.48 -5.67
C HIS A 180 4.86 12.25 -5.19
N LEU A 181 4.36 11.04 -5.45
CA LEU A 181 4.99 9.76 -5.12
C LEU A 181 5.86 9.20 -6.26
N ARG A 182 6.22 10.05 -7.24
CA ARG A 182 7.32 9.77 -8.19
C ARG A 182 8.70 10.06 -7.57
N GLY A 183 8.77 10.99 -6.62
CA GLY A 183 10.03 11.45 -5.99
C GLY A 183 10.29 10.84 -4.62
N ARG A 184 10.76 11.66 -3.67
CA ARG A 184 11.07 11.21 -2.29
C ARG A 184 9.78 10.99 -1.48
N PHE A 185 9.72 9.91 -0.71
CA PHE A 185 8.61 9.66 0.22
C PHE A 185 8.56 10.70 1.35
N PRO A 186 7.37 11.02 1.89
CA PRO A 186 7.24 12.01 2.98
C PRO A 186 8.01 11.59 4.24
N ALA A 187 8.74 12.53 4.85
CA ALA A 187 9.49 12.26 6.08
C ALA A 187 8.59 12.01 7.32
N PRO A 188 7.48 12.76 7.54
CA PRO A 188 6.63 12.52 8.70
C PRO A 188 5.87 11.19 8.61
N ALA A 189 5.89 10.40 9.69
CA ALA A 189 5.31 9.05 9.75
C ALA A 189 3.83 8.99 9.31
N GLY A 190 2.99 9.94 9.73
CA GLY A 190 1.58 9.98 9.33
C GLY A 190 1.34 10.30 7.84
N LEU A 191 2.25 11.08 7.22
CA LEU A 191 2.20 11.34 5.77
C LEU A 191 2.76 10.15 4.98
N ALA A 192 3.76 9.46 5.54
CA ALA A 192 4.32 8.24 4.97
C ALA A 192 3.26 7.11 4.96
N ASP A 193 2.52 6.91 6.06
CA ASP A 193 1.43 5.92 6.11
C ASP A 193 0.37 6.17 5.02
N ARG A 194 -0.07 7.42 4.84
CA ARG A 194 -0.98 7.76 3.74
C ARG A 194 -0.38 7.48 2.36
N ALA A 195 0.90 7.81 2.16
CA ALA A 195 1.58 7.55 0.90
C ALA A 195 1.71 6.04 0.61
N TYR A 196 1.98 5.22 1.63
CA TYR A 196 1.98 3.75 1.51
C TYR A 196 0.63 3.22 1.05
N ARG A 197 -0.45 3.74 1.64
CA ARG A 197 -1.82 3.35 1.31
C ARG A 197 -2.23 3.74 -0.09
N THR A 198 -1.92 4.98 -0.49
CA THR A 198 -2.15 5.44 -1.87
C THR A 198 -1.42 4.53 -2.86
N SER A 199 -0.16 4.21 -2.57
CA SER A 199 0.68 3.34 -3.40
C SER A 199 0.11 1.93 -3.53
N LEU A 200 -0.33 1.33 -2.41
CA LEU A 200 -1.02 0.05 -2.37
C LEU A 200 -2.28 0.04 -3.24
N LEU A 201 -3.13 1.06 -3.11
CA LEU A 201 -4.36 1.17 -3.90
C LEU A 201 -4.07 1.37 -5.39
N ALA A 202 -3.03 2.11 -5.74
CA ALA A 202 -2.61 2.28 -7.13
C ALA A 202 -2.16 0.95 -7.75
N VAL A 203 -1.32 0.18 -7.07
CA VAL A 203 -0.87 -1.14 -7.57
C VAL A 203 -2.01 -2.15 -7.61
N LYS A 204 -2.93 -2.15 -6.63
CA LYS A 204 -4.14 -2.98 -6.69
C LYS A 204 -4.99 -2.66 -7.90
N ARG A 205 -5.29 -1.37 -8.14
CA ARG A 205 -6.03 -0.94 -9.33
C ARG A 205 -5.33 -1.38 -10.62
N LEU A 206 -4.01 -1.23 -10.70
CA LEU A 206 -3.23 -1.65 -11.86
C LEU A 206 -3.40 -3.15 -12.13
N ARG A 207 -3.34 -3.98 -11.07
CA ARG A 207 -3.56 -5.44 -11.16
C ARG A 207 -5.00 -5.79 -11.50
N ASP A 208 -5.98 -5.06 -10.99
CA ASP A 208 -7.40 -5.27 -11.29
C ASP A 208 -7.70 -4.96 -12.77
N GLU A 209 -7.07 -3.92 -13.34
CA GLU A 209 -7.27 -3.49 -14.73
C GLU A 209 -6.51 -4.36 -15.75
N HIS A 210 -5.32 -4.85 -15.41
CA HIS A 210 -4.40 -5.48 -16.36
C HIS A 210 -3.97 -6.92 -15.98
N GLY A 211 -4.53 -7.47 -14.91
CA GLY A 211 -4.23 -8.80 -14.40
C GLY A 211 -3.07 -8.85 -13.40
N PRO A 212 -2.96 -9.94 -12.61
CA PRO A 212 -2.02 -10.02 -11.49
C PRO A 212 -0.53 -9.94 -11.91
N GLN A 213 -0.18 -10.39 -13.11
CA GLN A 213 1.21 -10.37 -13.62
C GLN A 213 1.61 -9.05 -14.28
N VAL A 214 0.76 -8.02 -14.27
CA VAL A 214 1.06 -6.73 -14.93
C VAL A 214 2.36 -6.10 -14.40
N VAL A 215 2.58 -6.17 -13.08
CA VAL A 215 3.78 -5.59 -12.46
C VAL A 215 5.03 -6.27 -12.99
N GLY A 216 5.12 -7.60 -12.95
CA GLY A 216 6.26 -8.34 -13.50
C GLY A 216 6.48 -8.09 -14.99
N ARG A 217 5.42 -7.95 -15.79
CA ARG A 217 5.54 -7.59 -17.21
C ARG A 217 6.12 -6.18 -17.41
N ILE A 218 5.68 -5.20 -16.63
CA ILE A 218 6.24 -3.83 -16.67
C ILE A 218 7.71 -3.85 -16.27
N LEU A 219 8.08 -4.60 -15.22
CA LEU A 219 9.46 -4.68 -14.76
C LEU A 219 10.38 -5.33 -15.80
N ALA A 220 9.94 -6.45 -16.40
CA ALA A 220 10.67 -7.13 -17.46
C ALA A 220 10.86 -6.22 -18.69
N GLU A 221 9.81 -5.51 -19.08
CA GLU A 221 9.88 -4.55 -20.19
C GLU A 221 10.77 -3.35 -19.84
N THR A 222 10.74 -2.86 -18.60
CA THR A 222 11.60 -1.78 -18.11
C THR A 222 13.07 -2.19 -18.14
N ALA A 223 13.38 -3.41 -17.73
CA ALA A 223 14.73 -3.97 -17.80
C ALA A 223 15.22 -4.09 -19.26
N ARG A 224 14.32 -4.39 -20.19
CA ARG A 224 14.61 -4.52 -21.63
C ARG A 224 14.77 -3.17 -22.34
N SER A 225 13.89 -2.21 -22.07
CA SER A 225 13.84 -0.91 -22.73
C SER A 225 14.78 0.13 -22.11
N GLY A 226 15.12 -0.04 -20.83
CA GLY A 226 15.88 0.95 -20.06
C GLY A 226 15.05 2.16 -19.63
N GLU A 227 13.74 2.18 -19.89
CA GLU A 227 12.86 3.32 -19.62
C GLU A 227 11.48 2.88 -19.09
N PHE A 228 11.23 3.17 -17.82
CA PHE A 228 9.98 2.80 -17.15
C PHE A 228 8.72 3.40 -17.80
N PRO A 229 8.64 4.72 -18.12
CA PRO A 229 7.45 5.28 -18.76
C PRO A 229 7.09 4.58 -20.08
N ALA A 230 8.08 4.33 -20.93
CA ALA A 230 7.90 3.62 -22.18
C ALA A 230 7.44 2.16 -21.96
N ALA A 231 8.04 1.47 -20.99
CA ALA A 231 7.66 0.11 -20.63
C ALA A 231 6.24 0.01 -20.08
N PHE A 232 5.86 0.95 -19.20
CA PHE A 232 4.52 1.04 -18.66
C PHE A 232 3.50 1.22 -19.78
N GLN A 233 3.75 2.14 -20.72
CA GLN A 233 2.87 2.35 -21.86
C GLN A 233 2.80 1.14 -22.80
N ALA A 234 3.93 0.48 -23.07
CA ALA A 234 3.96 -0.71 -23.90
C ALA A 234 3.13 -1.87 -23.32
N VAL A 235 3.15 -2.04 -22.00
CA VAL A 235 2.44 -3.14 -21.31
C VAL A 235 0.98 -2.82 -21.03
N THR A 236 0.67 -1.59 -20.63
CA THR A 236 -0.68 -1.19 -20.19
C THR A 236 -1.52 -0.53 -21.29
N GLY A 237 -0.87 -0.01 -22.33
CA GLY A 237 -1.52 0.79 -23.39
C GLY A 237 -1.78 2.25 -23.02
N GLN A 238 -1.44 2.69 -21.80
CA GLN A 238 -1.66 4.06 -21.32
C GLN A 238 -0.37 4.66 -20.75
N SER A 239 -0.22 5.99 -20.80
CA SER A 239 0.93 6.64 -20.18
C SER A 239 0.87 6.55 -18.65
N VAL A 240 2.02 6.70 -17.99
CA VAL A 240 2.08 6.75 -16.51
C VAL A 240 1.29 7.96 -16.01
N GLU A 241 1.36 9.09 -16.72
CA GLU A 241 0.63 10.33 -16.46
C GLU A 241 -0.88 10.09 -16.49
N ASP A 242 -1.39 9.44 -17.55
CA ASP A 242 -2.82 9.16 -17.70
C ASP A 242 -3.33 8.26 -16.58
N PHE A 243 -2.58 7.20 -16.26
CA PHE A 243 -2.90 6.31 -15.15
C PHE A 243 -2.92 7.06 -13.81
N THR A 244 -1.86 7.80 -13.49
CA THR A 244 -1.76 8.54 -12.21
C THR A 244 -2.85 9.61 -12.09
N GLY A 245 -3.14 10.35 -13.16
CA GLY A 245 -4.20 11.35 -13.17
C GLY A 245 -5.60 10.73 -13.07
N ALA A 246 -5.84 9.60 -13.73
CA ALA A 246 -7.11 8.87 -13.61
C ALA A 246 -7.30 8.29 -12.21
N PHE A 247 -6.24 7.78 -11.59
CA PHE A 247 -6.24 7.30 -10.22
C PHE A 247 -6.56 8.43 -9.23
N ASP A 248 -5.85 9.56 -9.32
CA ASP A 248 -6.06 10.72 -8.45
C ASP A 248 -7.50 11.26 -8.55
N ARG A 249 -8.04 11.37 -9.78
CA ARG A 249 -9.46 11.73 -9.98
C ARG A 249 -10.39 10.72 -9.30
N ALA A 250 -10.16 9.42 -9.50
CA ALA A 250 -11.02 8.37 -8.92
C ALA A 250 -10.99 8.38 -7.39
N MET A 251 -9.84 8.62 -6.76
CA MET A 251 -9.72 8.76 -5.31
C MET A 251 -10.45 10.00 -4.80
N ASN A 252 -10.29 11.14 -5.46
CA ASN A 252 -11.00 12.37 -5.09
C ASN A 252 -12.53 12.22 -5.19
N PHE A 253 -13.04 11.58 -6.25
CA PHE A 253 -14.48 11.35 -6.39
C PHE A 253 -15.02 10.35 -5.37
N ARG A 254 -14.35 9.19 -5.18
CA ARG A 254 -14.84 8.14 -4.28
C ARG A 254 -14.75 8.52 -2.80
N LEU A 255 -13.77 9.32 -2.42
CA LEU A 255 -13.57 9.71 -1.03
C LEU A 255 -14.30 11.01 -0.71
N GLY A 256 -14.47 11.90 -1.69
CA GLY A 256 -15.27 13.10 -1.55
C GLY A 256 -16.71 12.83 -1.11
N TRP A 257 -17.38 11.82 -1.70
CA TRP A 257 -18.75 11.47 -1.27
C TRP A 257 -18.80 10.82 0.11
N ALA A 258 -17.83 9.96 0.45
CA ALA A 258 -17.78 9.25 1.74
C ALA A 258 -17.49 10.22 2.90
N VAL A 259 -16.55 11.16 2.69
CA VAL A 259 -16.24 12.24 3.65
C VAL A 259 -17.42 13.21 3.76
N MET A 260 -18.09 13.53 2.66
CA MET A 260 -19.27 14.41 2.70
C MET A 260 -20.39 13.80 3.57
N LEU A 261 -20.63 12.49 3.47
CA LEU A 261 -21.64 11.78 4.28
C LEU A 261 -21.28 11.71 5.77
N THR A 262 -20.01 11.74 6.13
CA THR A 262 -19.54 11.69 7.52
C THR A 262 -19.41 13.07 8.18
N ARG A 263 -19.56 14.17 7.44
CA ARG A 263 -19.59 15.53 8.02
C ARG A 263 -20.92 15.78 8.74
N TRP A 264 -20.82 16.26 9.98
CA TRP A 264 -21.94 16.55 10.88
C TRP A 264 -23.11 17.32 10.24
N PRO A 265 -22.92 18.37 9.43
CA PRO A 265 -24.02 19.09 8.79
C PRO A 265 -24.84 18.23 7.81
N THR A 266 -24.21 17.27 7.12
CA THR A 266 -24.86 16.43 6.11
C THR A 266 -25.89 15.49 6.74
N LEU A 267 -25.59 14.96 7.93
CA LEU A 267 -26.55 14.14 8.68
C LEU A 267 -27.78 14.96 9.07
N PHE A 268 -27.60 16.22 9.48
CA PHE A 268 -28.73 17.12 9.76
C PHE A 268 -29.53 17.47 8.51
N VAL A 269 -28.89 17.61 7.34
CA VAL A 269 -29.58 17.82 6.06
C VAL A 269 -30.40 16.59 5.67
N ILE A 270 -29.83 15.39 5.77
CA ILE A 270 -30.56 14.13 5.49
C ILE A 270 -31.74 13.98 6.45
N LEU A 271 -31.53 14.26 7.74
CA LEU A 271 -32.58 14.21 8.75
C LEU A 271 -33.67 15.25 8.48
N ALA A 272 -33.29 16.49 8.11
CA ALA A 272 -34.23 17.54 7.76
C ALA A 272 -35.06 17.19 6.52
N VAL A 273 -34.46 16.58 5.49
CA VAL A 273 -35.19 16.08 4.32
C VAL A 273 -36.14 14.96 4.70
N ALA A 274 -35.72 14.00 5.54
CA ALA A 274 -36.58 12.93 6.03
C ALA A 274 -37.78 13.47 6.82
N PHE A 275 -37.56 14.45 7.70
CA PHE A 275 -38.63 15.14 8.43
C PHE A 275 -39.55 15.92 7.50
N ALA A 276 -39.02 16.63 6.50
CA ALA A 276 -39.81 17.37 5.53
C ALA A 276 -40.71 16.43 4.71
N VAL A 277 -40.17 15.31 4.22
CA VAL A 277 -40.95 14.27 3.50
C VAL A 277 -42.01 13.66 4.42
N GLY A 278 -41.65 13.33 5.66
CA GLY A 278 -42.59 12.83 6.66
C GLY A 278 -43.71 13.81 6.98
N ALA A 279 -43.39 15.10 7.12
CA ALA A 279 -44.35 16.17 7.38
C ALA A 279 -45.29 16.40 6.19
N VAL A 280 -44.76 16.43 4.97
CA VAL A 280 -45.56 16.52 3.74
C VAL A 280 -46.50 15.32 3.62
N ARG A 281 -46.00 14.10 3.83
CA ARG A 281 -46.81 12.88 3.79
C ARG A 281 -47.90 12.90 4.86
N LYS A 282 -47.58 13.32 6.08
CA LYS A 282 -48.55 13.48 7.17
C LYS A 282 -49.60 14.53 6.81
N MET A 283 -49.20 15.69 6.28
CA MET A 283 -50.13 16.74 5.84
C MET A 283 -51.08 16.22 4.76
N ILE A 284 -50.59 15.47 3.78
CA ILE A 284 -51.44 14.88 2.72
C ILE A 284 -52.44 13.89 3.33
N LEU A 285 -52.00 13.01 4.23
CA LEU A 285 -52.86 12.00 4.86
C LEU A 285 -53.89 12.61 5.81
N THR A 286 -53.50 13.62 6.59
CA THR A 286 -54.41 14.33 7.52
C THR A 286 -55.46 15.12 6.75
N ARG A 287 -55.09 15.79 5.65
CA ARG A 287 -56.05 16.49 4.79
C ARG A 287 -57.07 15.55 4.15
N ARG A 288 -56.65 14.35 3.75
CA ARG A 288 -57.56 13.32 3.21
C ARG A 288 -58.56 12.84 4.26
N ARG A 289 -58.10 12.57 5.49
CA ARG A 289 -59.00 12.16 6.59
C ARG A 289 -60.00 13.23 7.01
N LEU A 290 -59.60 14.51 7.01
CA LEU A 290 -60.52 15.61 7.32
C LEU A 290 -61.60 15.75 6.24
N ALA A 291 -61.24 15.64 4.96
CA ALA A 291 -62.21 15.65 3.87
C ALA A 291 -63.20 14.47 3.98
N GLU A 292 -62.74 13.27 4.33
CA GLU A 292 -63.61 12.11 4.57
C GLU A 292 -64.57 12.30 5.75
N MET A 293 -64.17 13.07 6.78
CA MET A 293 -65.03 13.37 7.94
C MET A 293 -66.03 14.48 7.61
N GLU A 294 -65.63 15.52 6.88
CA GLU A 294 -66.52 16.58 6.41
C GLU A 294 -67.58 16.02 5.45
N ASP A 295 -67.21 15.10 4.55
CA ASP A 295 -68.15 14.42 3.66
C ASP A 295 -69.14 13.53 4.44
N ALA A 296 -68.69 12.84 5.49
CA ALA A 296 -69.56 12.02 6.34
C ALA A 296 -70.50 12.86 7.23
N GLU A 297 -70.04 14.00 7.75
CA GLU A 297 -70.87 14.92 8.53
C GLU A 297 -71.94 15.60 7.67
N MET A 298 -71.64 15.94 6.41
CA MET A 298 -72.64 16.44 5.45
C MET A 298 -73.68 15.37 5.08
N GLU A 299 -73.27 14.11 4.92
CA GLU A 299 -74.20 12.99 4.69
C GLU A 299 -75.12 12.73 5.89
N ASP A 300 -74.63 12.89 7.12
CA ASP A 300 -75.43 12.76 8.35
C ASP A 300 -76.37 13.95 8.59
N GLU A 301 -75.95 15.19 8.30
CA GLU A 301 -76.82 16.39 8.37
C GLU A 301 -77.95 16.36 7.32
N ASP A 302 -77.68 15.87 6.12
CA ASP A 302 -78.70 15.66 5.08
C ASP A 302 -79.65 14.48 5.41
N ALA A 303 -79.27 13.62 6.35
CA ALA A 303 -80.04 12.47 6.82
C ALA A 303 -80.86 12.72 8.11
N GLU A 304 -80.75 13.88 8.76
CA GLU A 304 -81.67 14.32 9.83
C GLU A 304 -82.85 15.14 9.25
N PRO A 305 -84.03 14.53 8.98
CA PRO A 305 -85.21 15.30 8.64
C PRO A 305 -85.77 16.01 9.88
N LEU A 306 -86.03 17.30 9.74
CA LEU A 306 -86.79 18.15 10.68
C LEU A 306 -88.05 17.42 11.18
N SER A 307 -88.06 17.07 12.47
CA SER A 307 -89.25 16.56 13.19
C SER A 307 -90.24 17.66 13.49
#